data_AF-A0AAU3BUT2-F1
#
_entry.id   AF-A0AAU3BUT2-F1
#
_cell.length_a   1.000
_cell.length_b   1.000
_cell.length_c   1.000
_cell.angle_alpha   90.00
_cell.angle_beta   90.00
_cell.angle_gamma   90.00
#
_symmetry.space_group_name_H-M   'P 1'
#
loop_
_entity.id
_entity.type
_entity.pdbx_description
1 polymer ?
#
loop_
_entity_poly.entity_id
_entity_poly.type
_entity_poly.pdbx_seq_one_letter_code
_entity_poly.pdbx_strand_id
1 'polypeptide(L)'
;MAIGDLSVAAGVSGTHMAQRFKELIGVTPKRLARTYRIAAAVFAIDPAGPIDWGDLAGGAGYVDQAHFDHEFRAFTGLTPTRYVEVRRRFLREHPGHALDGRPLSAD
;
A
#
# COMPACT_ATOMS: atom_id res chain seq x y z
N MET A 1 15.22 -0.84 5.65
CA MET A 1 16.31 -1.67 5.12
C MET A 1 15.85 -2.24 3.80
N ALA A 2 16.48 -1.83 2.69
CA ALA A 2 16.14 -2.31 1.37
C ALA A 2 16.71 -3.72 1.16
N ILE A 3 16.16 -4.48 0.20
CA ILE A 3 16.68 -5.82 -0.15
C ILE A 3 18.14 -5.74 -0.65
N GLY A 4 18.53 -4.62 -1.25
CA GLY A 4 19.90 -4.33 -1.64
C GLY A 4 20.85 -4.38 -0.44
N ASP A 5 20.47 -3.74 0.67
CA ASP A 5 21.26 -3.71 1.91
C ASP A 5 21.45 -5.12 2.48
N LEU A 6 20.38 -5.94 2.43
CA LEU A 6 20.42 -7.35 2.84
C LEU A 6 21.28 -8.22 1.91
N SER A 7 21.30 -7.93 0.61
CA SER A 7 22.08 -8.68 -0.38
C SER A 7 23.58 -8.41 -0.20
N VAL A 8 23.94 -7.16 0.07
CA VAL A 8 25.30 -6.75 0.42
C VAL A 8 25.75 -7.38 1.73
N ALA A 9 24.91 -7.33 2.77
CA ALA A 9 25.22 -7.93 4.08
C ALA A 9 25.37 -9.47 4.01
N ALA A 10 24.67 -10.14 3.10
CA ALA A 10 24.68 -11.60 2.94
C ALA A 10 25.67 -12.11 1.87
N GLY A 11 26.39 -11.22 1.16
CA GLY A 11 27.37 -11.60 0.13
C GLY A 11 26.77 -12.33 -1.09
N VAL A 12 25.48 -12.16 -1.36
CA VAL A 12 24.77 -12.81 -2.47
C VAL A 12 24.22 -11.77 -3.45
N SER A 13 24.13 -12.12 -4.73
CA SER A 13 23.50 -11.24 -5.71
C SER A 13 22.02 -11.00 -5.36
N GLY A 14 21.51 -9.80 -5.66
CA GLY A 14 20.11 -9.46 -5.38
C GLY A 14 19.10 -10.40 -6.04
N THR A 15 19.44 -10.96 -7.20
CA THR A 15 18.63 -11.98 -7.88
C THR A 15 18.59 -13.29 -7.09
N HIS A 16 19.73 -13.77 -6.61
CA HIS A 16 19.79 -14.99 -5.81
C HIS A 16 19.04 -14.82 -4.48
N MET A 17 19.20 -13.67 -3.81
CA MET A 17 18.47 -13.35 -2.59
C MET A 17 16.95 -13.30 -2.82
N ALA A 18 16.50 -12.66 -3.90
CA ALA A 18 15.07 -12.59 -4.23
C ALA A 18 14.47 -13.96 -4.55
N GLN A 19 15.24 -14.83 -5.21
CA GLN A 19 14.83 -16.20 -5.52
C GLN A 19 14.72 -17.05 -4.25
N ARG A 20 15.73 -17.01 -3.37
CA ARG A 20 15.69 -17.70 -2.07
C ARG A 20 14.57 -17.20 -1.17
N PHE A 21 14.33 -15.89 -1.14
CA PHE A 21 13.18 -15.33 -0.42
C PHE A 21 11.85 -15.85 -0.98
N LYS A 22 11.71 -15.91 -2.30
CA LYS A 22 10.50 -16.46 -2.95
C LYS A 22 10.31 -17.95 -2.64
N GLU A 23 11.37 -18.74 -2.58
CA GLU A 23 11.31 -20.16 -2.19
C GLU A 23 10.81 -20.34 -0.76
N LEU A 24 11.23 -19.46 0.16
CA LEU A 24 10.84 -19.54 1.58
C LEU A 24 9.46 -18.94 1.88
N ILE A 25 9.11 -17.81 1.24
CA ILE A 25 7.94 -16.98 1.57
C ILE A 25 6.83 -17.08 0.50
N GLY A 26 7.11 -17.68 -0.66
CA GLY A 26 6.16 -17.86 -1.77
C GLY A 26 6.00 -16.63 -2.69
N VAL A 27 6.44 -15.44 -2.26
CA VAL A 27 6.41 -14.20 -3.05
C VAL A 27 7.76 -13.52 -3.08
N THR A 28 8.04 -12.73 -4.12
CA THR A 28 9.27 -11.94 -4.16
C THR A 28 9.20 -10.82 -3.12
N PRO A 29 10.34 -10.41 -2.54
CA PRO A 29 10.32 -9.38 -1.52
C PRO A 29 9.88 -8.01 -2.08
N LYS A 30 10.07 -7.77 -3.40
CA LYS A 30 9.46 -6.63 -4.09
C LYS A 30 7.92 -6.67 -4.04
N ARG A 31 7.30 -7.82 -4.33
CA ARG A 31 5.83 -7.95 -4.30
C ARG A 31 5.28 -7.78 -2.87
N LEU A 32 6.00 -8.31 -1.88
CA LEU A 32 5.65 -8.12 -0.48
C LEU A 32 5.73 -6.64 -0.06
N ALA A 33 6.83 -5.96 -0.39
CA ALA A 33 6.99 -4.53 -0.10
C ALA A 33 5.92 -3.67 -0.77
N ARG A 34 5.53 -3.99 -2.01
CA ARG A 34 4.40 -3.35 -2.71
C ARG A 34 3.09 -3.48 -1.92
N THR A 35 2.79 -4.69 -1.43
CA THR A 35 1.58 -4.95 -0.64
C THR A 35 1.58 -4.16 0.67
N TYR A 36 2.72 -4.11 1.37
CA TYR A 36 2.86 -3.32 2.60
C TYR A 36 2.67 -1.82 2.38
N ARG A 37 3.23 -1.26 1.28
CA ARG A 37 3.08 0.17 0.96
C ARG A 37 1.63 0.54 0.69
N ILE A 38 0.92 -0.27 -0.10
CA ILE A 38 -0.52 -0.03 -0.34
C ILE A 38 -1.35 -0.20 0.94
N ALA A 39 -1.09 -1.24 1.73
CA ALA A 39 -1.77 -1.40 3.01
C ALA A 39 -1.57 -0.17 3.90
N ALA A 40 -0.32 0.28 4.07
CA ALA A 40 0.01 1.48 4.86
C ALA A 40 -0.74 2.72 4.36
N ALA A 41 -0.76 2.97 3.05
CA ALA A 41 -1.51 4.07 2.47
C ALA A 41 -3.01 3.96 2.78
N VAL A 42 -3.59 2.77 2.59
CA VAL A 42 -5.01 2.51 2.82
C VAL A 42 -5.41 2.67 4.31
N PHE A 43 -4.53 2.29 5.24
CA PHE A 43 -4.72 2.51 6.68
C PHE A 43 -4.54 3.97 7.10
N ALA A 44 -3.72 4.74 6.39
CA ALA A 44 -3.48 6.16 6.68
C ALA A 44 -4.61 7.07 6.19
N ILE A 45 -5.48 6.60 5.29
CA ILE A 45 -6.61 7.38 4.79
C ILE A 45 -7.65 7.56 5.90
N ASP A 46 -7.78 8.80 6.36
CA ASP A 46 -8.93 9.28 7.11
C ASP A 46 -10.00 9.84 6.15
N PRO A 47 -11.17 9.18 5.99
CA PRO A 47 -12.21 9.66 5.11
C PRO A 47 -12.98 10.86 5.68
N ALA A 48 -12.85 11.18 6.97
CA ALA A 48 -13.52 12.32 7.59
C ALA A 48 -12.80 13.65 7.33
N GLY A 49 -11.50 13.62 7.09
CA GLY A 49 -10.64 14.79 6.91
C GLY A 49 -10.29 15.13 5.45
N PRO A 50 -9.67 16.31 5.22
CA PRO A 50 -8.94 16.58 3.98
C PRO A 50 -7.75 15.62 3.86
N ILE A 51 -7.37 15.29 2.61
CA ILE A 51 -6.26 14.36 2.33
C ILE A 51 -5.25 15.06 1.43
N ASP A 52 -4.01 15.12 1.88
CA ASP A 52 -2.87 15.47 1.04
C ASP A 52 -2.29 14.18 0.45
N TRP A 53 -2.47 14.01 -0.87
CA TRP A 53 -2.03 12.80 -1.57
C TRP A 53 -0.50 12.73 -1.74
N GLY A 54 0.18 13.87 -1.78
CA GLY A 54 1.63 13.93 -1.88
C GLY A 54 2.28 13.46 -0.59
N ASP A 55 1.83 14.00 0.55
CA ASP A 55 2.31 13.60 1.86
C ASP A 55 1.97 12.15 2.18
N LEU A 56 0.75 11.70 1.83
CA LEU A 56 0.34 10.31 2.03
C LEU A 56 1.19 9.35 1.19
N ALA A 57 1.45 9.69 -0.08
CA ALA A 57 2.33 8.91 -0.95
C ALA A 57 3.75 8.84 -0.36
N GLY A 58 4.31 9.98 0.07
CA GLY A 58 5.62 10.04 0.69
C GLY A 58 5.71 9.20 1.97
N GLY A 59 4.74 9.33 2.87
CA GLY A 59 4.64 8.54 4.10
C GLY A 59 4.51 7.03 3.87
N ALA A 60 3.87 6.63 2.76
CA ALA A 60 3.77 5.24 2.34
C ALA A 60 4.99 4.73 1.55
N GLY A 61 6.04 5.54 1.36
CA GLY A 61 7.28 5.15 0.69
C GLY A 61 7.19 5.16 -0.85
N TYR A 62 6.38 6.06 -1.41
CA TYR A 62 6.37 6.38 -2.83
C TYR A 62 7.30 7.56 -3.14
N VAL A 63 7.88 7.53 -4.33
CA VAL A 63 8.77 8.60 -4.81
C VAL A 63 7.98 9.87 -5.16
N ASP A 64 6.77 9.69 -5.67
CA ASP A 64 5.85 10.75 -6.05
C ASP A 64 4.41 10.23 -6.04
N GLN A 65 3.47 11.16 -6.16
CA GLN A 65 2.05 10.85 -6.19
C GLN A 65 1.63 10.08 -7.44
N ALA A 66 2.27 10.29 -8.59
CA ALA A 66 1.89 9.60 -9.84
C ALA A 66 2.13 8.08 -9.73
N HIS A 67 3.28 7.67 -9.18
CA HIS A 67 3.59 6.28 -8.90
C HIS A 67 2.60 5.69 -7.88
N PHE A 68 2.24 6.45 -6.85
CA PHE A 68 1.21 6.06 -5.90
C PHE A 68 -0.13 5.83 -6.59
N ASP A 69 -0.63 6.79 -7.38
CA ASP A 69 -1.92 6.71 -8.07
C ASP A 69 -2.01 5.48 -8.99
N HIS A 70 -0.94 5.22 -9.75
CA HIS A 70 -0.85 4.06 -10.63
C HIS A 70 -0.89 2.74 -9.85
N GLU A 71 -0.10 2.63 -8.77
CA GLU A 71 -0.04 1.40 -7.98
C GLU A 71 -1.33 1.18 -7.17
N PHE A 72 -1.90 2.23 -6.61
CA PHE A 72 -3.15 2.19 -5.85
C PHE A 72 -4.31 1.75 -6.73
N ARG A 73 -4.41 2.27 -7.95
CA ARG A 73 -5.42 1.81 -8.92
C ARG A 73 -5.19 0.38 -9.36
N ALA A 74 -3.94 -0.02 -9.58
CA ALA A 74 -3.64 -1.41 -9.93
C ALA A 74 -4.02 -2.40 -8.82
N PHE A 75 -3.94 -1.98 -7.55
CA PHE A 75 -4.26 -2.83 -6.41
C PHE A 75 -5.74 -2.81 -6.04
N THR A 76 -6.37 -1.63 -6.01
CA THR A 76 -7.75 -1.45 -5.52
C THR A 76 -8.80 -1.38 -6.63
N GLY A 77 -8.37 -1.24 -7.89
CA GLY A 77 -9.25 -0.96 -9.03
C GLY A 77 -9.73 0.49 -9.14
N LEU A 78 -9.50 1.32 -8.12
CA LEU A 78 -9.98 2.70 -8.03
C LEU A 78 -8.82 3.70 -7.94
N THR A 79 -9.02 4.92 -8.42
CA THR A 79 -8.12 6.02 -8.06
C THR A 79 -8.27 6.32 -6.55
N PRO A 80 -7.24 6.86 -5.88
CA PRO A 80 -7.32 7.18 -4.46
C PRO A 80 -8.51 8.09 -4.11
N THR A 81 -8.74 9.13 -4.90
CA THR A 81 -9.90 10.02 -4.77
C THR A 81 -11.22 9.27 -4.86
N ARG A 82 -11.37 8.39 -5.86
CA ARG A 82 -12.61 7.63 -6.05
C ARG A 82 -12.85 6.62 -4.93
N TYR A 83 -11.78 5.98 -4.43
CA TYR A 83 -11.84 5.09 -3.28
C TYR A 83 -12.38 5.82 -2.04
N VAL A 84 -11.89 7.03 -1.78
CA VAL A 84 -12.38 7.86 -0.65
C VAL A 84 -13.83 8.28 -0.83
N GLU A 85 -14.23 8.68 -2.04
CA GLU A 85 -15.64 9.02 -2.32
C GLU A 85 -16.58 7.85 -2.00
N VAL A 86 -16.24 6.65 -2.45
CA VAL A 86 -17.01 5.42 -2.17
C VAL A 86 -17.04 5.14 -0.67
N ARG A 87 -15.90 5.21 0.01
CA ARG A 87 -15.83 4.99 1.46
C ARG A 87 -16.65 6.02 2.24
N ARG A 88 -16.56 7.30 1.90
CA ARG A 88 -17.36 8.37 2.51
C ARG A 88 -18.86 8.15 2.30
N ARG A 89 -19.26 7.72 1.10
CA ARG A 89 -20.66 7.38 0.80
C ARG A 89 -21.14 6.24 1.68
N PHE A 90 -20.37 5.15 1.74
CA PHE A 90 -20.69 4.00 2.57
C PHE A 90 -20.87 4.38 4.04
N LEU A 91 -19.95 5.17 4.61
CA LEU A 91 -20.04 5.61 6.02
C LEU A 91 -21.26 6.50 6.29
N ARG A 92 -21.70 7.33 5.33
CA ARG A 92 -22.94 8.10 5.45
C ARG A 92 -24.19 7.22 5.41
N GLU A 93 -24.17 6.18 4.59
CA GLU A 93 -25.29 5.22 4.44
C GLU A 93 -25.35 4.25 5.64
N HIS A 94 -24.23 4.02 6.33
CA HIS A 94 -24.09 3.07 7.45
C HIS A 94 -23.39 3.71 8.67
N PRO A 95 -24.06 4.62 9.39
CA PRO A 95 -23.48 5.27 10.57
C PRO A 95 -23.18 4.27 11.69
N GLY A 96 -22.01 4.38 12.33
CA GLY A 96 -21.59 3.50 13.44
C GLY A 96 -21.06 2.14 12.98
N HIS A 97 -20.78 1.96 11.70
CA HIS A 97 -20.16 0.75 11.18
C HIS A 97 -18.71 0.63 11.69
N ALA A 98 -18.26 -0.59 12.05
CA ALA A 98 -16.91 -0.86 12.57
C ALA A 98 -15.73 -0.44 11.66
N LEU A 99 -16.01 0.08 10.45
CA LEU A 99 -15.05 0.63 9.50
C LEU A 99 -14.76 2.12 9.70
N ASP A 100 -15.39 2.76 10.71
CA ASP A 100 -15.10 4.12 11.18
C ASP A 100 -13.62 4.32 11.56
N GLY A 101 -12.82 3.26 11.64
CA GLY A 101 -11.37 3.33 11.83
C GLY A 101 -10.54 2.25 11.11
N ARG A 102 -11.12 1.47 10.19
CA ARG A 102 -10.40 0.38 9.48
C ARG A 102 -10.71 0.34 7.98
N PRO A 103 -9.73 -0.02 7.13
CA PRO A 103 -9.94 -0.11 5.71
C PRO A 103 -10.81 -1.29 5.32
N LEU A 104 -11.57 -1.10 4.24
CA LEU A 104 -12.39 -2.12 3.60
C LEU A 104 -11.48 -3.22 3.05
N SER A 105 -11.61 -4.44 3.56
CA SER A 105 -11.14 -5.62 2.83
C SER A 105 -11.99 -5.74 1.57
N ALA A 106 -11.34 -5.76 0.40
CA ALA A 106 -12.00 -6.22 -0.81
C ALA A 106 -11.87 -7.74 -0.83
N ASP A 107 -12.94 -8.43 -0.44
CA ASP A 107 -13.14 -9.85 -0.77
C ASP A 107 -13.67 -9.97 -2.21
#